data_AF-A0AAU3YQZ0-F1
#
_entry.id   AF-A0AAU3YQZ0-F1
#
_cell.length_a   1.000
_cell.length_b   1.000
_cell.length_c   1.000
_cell.angle_alpha   90.00
_cell.angle_beta   90.00
_cell.angle_gamma   90.00
#
_symmetry.space_group_name_H-M   'P 1'
#
loop_
_entity.id
_entity.type
_entity.pdbx_description
1 polymer ?
#
loop_
_entity_poly.entity_id
_entity_poly.type
_entity_poly.pdbx_seq_one_letter_code
_entity_poly.pdbx_strand_id
1 'polypeptide(L)'
;MRPADTSSHVHAAAGHPDARPGPGRRTVLTALAGAGAAGGLALTLGTGSAQAAASTTARLTARPSAEAERLRLGQALRASEFQPTGRHVAAGTPLRLDVQPHDGVLPTVWIGRWDYYATLTAPRSYPLKAGANTVTDPHGGPVYFSLEGNGERATVAFKSDSTPMPVFTLGSTEETDFQRQLDTMTDVPVVELHGPRSIVTLTREGALLYRDESHAELLRLLEQIIDAESAISGLDGSKPVHRPKAGGYHFTEVSVVPSGVGAYATHGYNGFPRAYLDRATTVQGLRTRGWGLYHEIGHLHQQFAYKPAGMTEVTVNIYSLAVQRALGQPSNLLTADPATGLNPFQSARAKFGTDGLTYEKSFGAYEKLVPLRQLELAFGDSFWPRLHRLVREENPQSDSSDSAGRYRALALYASRVAERDLTDFFLTTWAFPIDAQGRAELAALGLPKPSVDPATLTD
;
A
#
# COMPACT_ATOMS: atom_id res chain seq x y z
N MET A 1 23.15 7.37 4.73
CA MET A 1 23.95 7.88 3.59
C MET A 1 23.26 9.15 3.11
N ARG A 2 23.89 10.32 3.19
CA ARG A 2 23.28 11.61 2.81
C ARG A 2 23.18 11.73 1.28
N PRO A 3 22.09 12.24 0.69
CA PRO A 3 22.10 12.75 -0.66
C PRO A 3 22.37 14.27 -0.69
N ALA A 4 22.93 14.71 -1.81
CA ALA A 4 23.45 16.04 -2.09
C ALA A 4 22.35 17.04 -2.46
N ASP A 5 22.59 18.30 -2.07
CA ASP A 5 21.82 19.50 -2.42
C ASP A 5 21.78 19.75 -3.93
N THR A 6 20.59 20.07 -4.45
CA THR A 6 20.45 20.84 -5.69
C THR A 6 19.53 22.03 -5.43
N SER A 7 20.11 23.22 -5.49
CA SER A 7 19.46 24.51 -5.31
C SER A 7 18.72 24.91 -6.59
N SER A 8 17.44 25.28 -6.49
CA SER A 8 16.68 25.90 -7.57
C SER A 8 16.45 27.39 -7.28
N HIS A 9 17.01 28.24 -8.14
CA HIS A 9 16.87 29.69 -8.12
C HIS A 9 15.44 30.13 -8.45
N VAL A 10 14.94 31.08 -7.65
CA VAL A 10 13.68 31.82 -7.84
C VAL A 10 13.96 33.03 -8.74
N HIS A 11 13.16 33.23 -9.79
CA HIS A 11 13.02 34.52 -10.46
C HIS A 11 11.56 34.97 -10.42
N ALA A 12 11.37 36.20 -9.93
CA ALA A 12 10.10 36.86 -9.74
C ALA A 12 9.79 37.89 -10.86
N ALA A 13 8.49 38.00 -11.13
CA ALA A 13 7.69 39.21 -11.40
C ALA A 13 7.86 40.03 -12.70
N ALA A 14 6.74 40.18 -13.42
CA ALA A 14 6.02 41.44 -13.77
C ALA A 14 4.95 41.09 -14.85
N GLY A 15 3.74 41.63 -14.95
CA GLY A 15 3.02 42.71 -14.29
C GLY A 15 1.59 42.77 -14.87
N HIS A 16 0.68 43.34 -14.07
CA HIS A 16 -0.73 43.67 -14.38
C HIS A 16 -0.86 44.77 -15.48
N PRO A 17 -2.04 45.09 -16.08
CA PRO A 17 -3.24 45.50 -15.32
C PRO A 17 -4.66 45.28 -15.92
N ASP A 18 -5.62 45.41 -15.00
CA ASP A 18 -6.98 45.99 -15.06
C ASP A 18 -7.86 45.89 -16.32
N ALA A 19 -9.11 45.44 -16.10
CA ALA A 19 -10.30 46.30 -16.25
C ALA A 19 -11.58 45.61 -15.71
N ARG A 20 -12.25 46.26 -14.76
CA ARG A 20 -13.71 46.15 -14.53
C ARG A 20 -14.40 47.35 -15.19
N PRO A 21 -15.69 47.21 -15.58
CA PRO A 21 -16.69 47.98 -14.84
C PRO A 21 -18.07 47.29 -14.69
N GLY A 22 -18.65 47.43 -13.48
CA GLY A 22 -19.97 48.05 -13.20
C GLY A 22 -21.31 47.40 -13.64
N PRO A 23 -22.42 47.70 -12.93
CA PRO A 23 -23.59 46.82 -12.81
C PRO A 23 -24.86 47.31 -13.55
N GLY A 24 -25.80 46.38 -13.83
CA GLY A 24 -27.10 46.64 -14.45
C GLY A 24 -28.28 46.07 -13.64
N ARG A 25 -29.33 46.90 -13.48
CA ARG A 25 -30.51 46.77 -12.59
C ARG A 25 -31.69 45.98 -13.19
N ARG A 26 -32.60 45.55 -12.27
CA ARG A 26 -34.11 45.53 -12.37
C ARG A 26 -34.73 44.45 -13.29
N THR A 27 -35.87 43.78 -13.06
CA THR A 27 -37.04 43.77 -12.13
C THR A 27 -37.70 42.37 -12.33
N VAL A 28 -38.49 41.73 -11.44
CA VAL A 28 -39.94 41.90 -11.21
C VAL A 28 -40.38 40.92 -10.12
N LEU A 29 -41.21 41.41 -9.19
CA LEU A 29 -42.03 40.66 -8.22
C LEU A 29 -43.29 40.08 -8.89
N THR A 30 -43.73 38.90 -8.45
CA THR A 30 -45.17 38.68 -8.20
C THR A 30 -45.36 37.61 -7.12
N ALA A 31 -46.05 38.01 -6.06
CA ALA A 31 -46.62 37.16 -5.02
C ALA A 31 -48.02 36.70 -5.42
N LEU A 32 -48.46 35.56 -4.90
CA LEU A 32 -49.87 35.33 -4.57
C LEU A 32 -49.96 34.39 -3.35
N ALA A 33 -50.75 34.86 -2.39
CA ALA A 33 -51.01 34.28 -1.09
C ALA A 33 -52.36 33.54 -1.06
N GLY A 34 -52.53 32.67 -0.06
CA GLY A 34 -53.79 32.08 0.41
C GLY A 34 -53.44 30.88 1.29
N ALA A 35 -53.28 30.97 2.62
CA ALA A 35 -54.16 31.42 3.73
C ALA A 35 -55.24 30.40 4.14
N GLY A 36 -55.13 29.92 5.39
CA GLY A 36 -56.16 29.26 6.22
C GLY A 36 -55.90 27.77 6.48
N ALA A 37 -55.90 27.20 7.70
CA ALA A 37 -56.19 27.64 9.07
C ALA A 37 -55.59 26.55 10.02
N ALA A 38 -54.79 26.87 11.05
CA ALA A 38 -55.13 27.20 12.44
C ALA A 38 -55.77 26.06 13.29
N GLY A 39 -55.08 25.72 14.40
CA GLY A 39 -55.54 24.90 15.53
C GLY A 39 -54.51 23.82 15.89
N GLY A 40 -53.96 23.67 17.10
CA GLY A 40 -54.15 24.23 18.42
C GLY A 40 -53.23 23.47 19.39
N LEU A 41 -52.93 24.09 20.54
CA LEU A 41 -51.98 23.69 21.59
C LEU A 41 -51.93 22.19 21.97
N ALA A 42 -50.71 21.69 22.24
CA ALA A 42 -50.39 20.93 23.46
C ALA A 42 -48.87 20.86 23.70
N LEU A 43 -48.40 21.58 24.72
CA LEU A 43 -47.11 21.36 25.37
C LEU A 43 -47.22 20.06 26.18
N THR A 44 -46.64 18.98 25.68
CA THR A 44 -46.32 17.81 26.50
C THR A 44 -44.81 17.73 26.71
N LEU A 45 -44.39 18.07 27.93
CA LEU A 45 -43.10 17.71 28.51
C LEU A 45 -43.00 16.17 28.53
N GLY A 46 -42.47 15.61 27.44
CA GLY A 46 -42.14 14.20 27.33
C GLY A 46 -40.76 13.96 27.93
N THR A 47 -40.76 13.26 29.05
CA THR A 47 -39.60 12.64 29.72
C THR A 47 -38.58 12.13 28.72
N GLY A 48 -37.32 12.56 28.88
CA GLY A 48 -36.19 12.10 28.10
C GLY A 48 -36.15 10.58 28.04
N SER A 49 -36.49 10.03 26.88
CA SER A 49 -36.04 8.72 26.48
C SER A 49 -34.53 8.82 26.39
N ALA A 50 -33.84 8.31 27.41
CA ALA A 50 -32.43 7.97 27.31
C ALA A 50 -32.33 7.05 26.08
N GLN A 51 -31.89 7.64 24.98
CA GLN A 51 -31.62 6.92 23.75
C GLN A 51 -30.45 6.02 24.11
N ALA A 52 -30.77 4.77 24.46
CA ALA A 52 -29.78 3.74 24.72
C ALA A 52 -28.82 3.80 23.53
N ALA A 53 -27.59 4.27 23.79
CA ALA A 53 -26.58 4.41 22.77
C ALA A 53 -26.51 3.06 22.05
N ALA A 54 -26.90 3.03 20.78
CA ALA A 54 -26.91 1.79 20.01
C ALA A 54 -25.50 1.20 20.11
N SER A 55 -25.36 0.09 20.84
CA SER A 55 -24.04 -0.50 21.08
C SER A 55 -23.49 -0.92 19.74
N THR A 56 -22.50 -0.18 19.25
CA THR A 56 -21.80 -0.55 18.02
C THR A 56 -21.13 -1.90 18.28
N THR A 57 -21.25 -2.82 17.33
CA THR A 57 -20.78 -4.19 17.48
C THR A 57 -19.84 -4.53 16.34
N ALA A 58 -18.60 -4.87 16.65
CA ALA A 58 -17.65 -5.41 15.67
C ALA A 58 -17.83 -6.93 15.57
N ARG A 59 -18.03 -7.43 14.36
CA ARG A 59 -18.04 -8.86 14.06
C ARG A 59 -16.71 -9.20 13.43
N LEU A 60 -15.96 -10.08 14.09
CA LEU A 60 -14.61 -10.45 13.70
C LEU A 60 -14.62 -11.86 13.13
N THR A 61 -13.86 -12.06 12.05
CA THR A 61 -13.52 -13.38 11.52
C THR A 61 -12.03 -13.54 11.57
N ALA A 62 -11.57 -14.65 12.15
CA ALA A 62 -10.18 -14.92 12.38
C ALA A 62 -9.48 -15.19 11.05
N ARG A 63 -8.24 -14.71 10.95
CA ARG A 63 -7.37 -14.90 9.80
C ARG A 63 -6.01 -15.38 10.29
N PRO A 64 -5.22 -16.11 9.47
CA PRO A 64 -3.86 -16.43 9.85
C PRO A 64 -3.11 -15.15 10.23
N SER A 65 -2.20 -15.23 11.20
CA SER A 65 -1.46 -14.06 11.65
C SER A 65 -0.67 -13.43 10.50
N ALA A 66 -0.47 -12.11 10.55
CA ALA A 66 0.28 -11.41 9.50
C ALA A 66 1.70 -11.97 9.33
N GLU A 67 2.30 -12.48 10.41
CA GLU A 67 3.61 -13.13 10.36
C GLU A 67 3.56 -14.53 9.74
N ALA A 68 2.53 -15.33 10.05
CA ALA A 68 2.33 -16.62 9.40
C ALA A 68 2.13 -16.45 7.89
N GLU A 69 1.39 -15.44 7.46
CA GLU A 69 1.21 -15.10 6.04
C GLU A 69 2.51 -14.63 5.39
N ARG A 70 3.29 -13.77 6.07
CA ARG A 70 4.60 -13.33 5.58
C ARG A 70 5.51 -14.53 5.31
N LEU A 71 5.58 -15.46 6.25
CA LEU A 71 6.39 -16.68 6.13
C LEU A 71 5.86 -17.60 5.03
N ARG A 72 4.54 -17.86 4.98
CA ARG A 72 3.90 -18.67 3.94
C ARG A 72 4.18 -18.15 2.52
N LEU A 73 4.18 -16.84 2.36
CA LEU A 73 4.38 -16.19 1.08
C LEU A 73 5.86 -15.95 0.74
N GLY A 74 6.77 -16.22 1.68
CA GLY A 74 8.20 -15.95 1.55
C GLY A 74 8.54 -14.47 1.49
N GLN A 75 7.66 -13.60 2.00
CA GLN A 75 7.75 -12.13 1.87
C GLN A 75 8.71 -11.51 2.89
N ALA A 76 9.32 -10.38 2.52
CA ALA A 76 10.24 -9.64 3.37
C ALA A 76 9.52 -8.90 4.51
N LEU A 77 8.34 -8.34 4.24
CA LEU A 77 7.57 -7.56 5.20
C LEU A 77 6.20 -8.18 5.43
N ARG A 78 5.67 -8.02 6.64
CA ARG A 78 4.29 -8.41 6.96
C ARG A 78 3.36 -7.24 6.63
N ALA A 79 2.17 -7.53 6.14
CA ALA A 79 1.13 -6.52 5.96
C ALA A 79 0.29 -6.34 7.23
N SER A 80 -0.83 -5.61 7.13
CA SER A 80 -1.67 -5.28 8.27
C SER A 80 -2.53 -6.46 8.74
N GLU A 81 -2.49 -6.72 10.04
CA GLU A 81 -3.38 -7.63 10.77
C GLU A 81 -4.76 -7.03 11.06
N PHE A 82 -4.95 -5.72 10.84
CA PHE A 82 -6.10 -4.99 11.35
C PHE A 82 -7.42 -5.34 10.65
N GLN A 83 -8.47 -5.34 11.47
CA GLN A 83 -9.87 -5.23 11.10
C GLN A 83 -10.35 -3.87 11.61
N PRO A 84 -10.65 -2.91 10.73
CA PRO A 84 -10.99 -1.55 11.14
C PRO A 84 -12.40 -1.48 11.73
N THR A 85 -12.63 -0.50 12.60
CA THR A 85 -13.90 -0.38 13.35
C THR A 85 -14.67 0.91 13.08
N GLY A 86 -14.03 1.93 12.49
CA GLY A 86 -14.62 3.28 12.39
C GLY A 86 -14.80 3.97 13.75
N ARG A 87 -14.04 3.55 14.77
CA ARG A 87 -14.09 4.09 16.13
C ARG A 87 -12.77 4.74 16.50
N HIS A 88 -12.87 5.79 17.31
CA HIS A 88 -11.75 6.50 17.91
C HIS A 88 -11.95 6.52 19.43
N VAL A 89 -10.85 6.50 20.20
CA VAL A 89 -10.86 6.75 21.64
C VAL A 89 -9.90 7.88 21.97
N ALA A 90 -10.32 8.81 22.83
CA ALA A 90 -9.46 9.90 23.28
C ALA A 90 -8.38 9.40 24.26
N ALA A 91 -7.26 10.12 24.33
CA ALA A 91 -6.19 9.83 25.28
C ALA A 91 -6.69 9.72 26.72
N GLY A 92 -6.24 8.68 27.44
CA GLY A 92 -6.59 8.43 28.84
C GLY A 92 -8.05 8.05 29.10
N THR A 93 -8.87 7.91 28.07
CA THR A 93 -10.29 7.56 28.21
C THR A 93 -10.47 6.04 28.28
N PRO A 94 -11.20 5.49 29.28
CA PRO A 94 -11.42 4.05 29.39
C PRO A 94 -12.34 3.53 28.28
N LEU A 95 -11.81 2.73 27.36
CA LEU A 95 -12.59 1.99 26.36
C LEU A 95 -13.20 0.74 26.98
N ARG A 96 -14.53 0.67 27.05
CA ARG A 96 -15.27 -0.48 27.60
C ARG A 96 -15.81 -1.38 26.49
N LEU A 97 -15.40 -2.65 26.54
CA LEU A 97 -15.73 -3.66 25.54
C LEU A 97 -16.34 -4.88 26.21
N ASP A 98 -17.18 -5.60 25.47
CA ASP A 98 -17.73 -6.89 25.89
C ASP A 98 -17.51 -7.90 24.76
N VAL A 99 -16.76 -8.95 25.05
CA VAL A 99 -16.25 -9.90 24.06
C VAL A 99 -16.99 -11.21 24.16
N GLN A 100 -17.59 -11.64 23.04
CA GLN A 100 -18.18 -12.95 22.87
C GLN A 100 -17.33 -13.77 21.87
N PRO A 101 -16.42 -14.63 22.35
CA PRO A 101 -15.63 -15.50 21.49
C PRO A 101 -16.43 -16.76 21.12
N HIS A 102 -17.17 -16.72 20.00
CA HIS A 102 -18.09 -17.80 19.60
C HIS A 102 -17.38 -19.14 19.43
N ASP A 103 -16.12 -19.11 18.98
CA ASP A 103 -15.32 -20.29 18.68
C ASP A 103 -14.06 -20.35 19.58
N GLY A 104 -14.09 -19.70 20.75
CA GLY A 104 -13.04 -19.78 21.78
C GLY A 104 -11.78 -18.93 21.55
N VAL A 105 -11.59 -18.37 20.36
CA VAL A 105 -10.47 -17.46 20.04
C VAL A 105 -10.78 -16.04 20.50
N LEU A 106 -9.81 -15.41 21.17
CA LEU A 106 -9.93 -14.06 21.72
C LEU A 106 -9.24 -13.02 20.84
N PRO A 107 -9.88 -11.87 20.60
CA PRO A 107 -9.27 -10.78 19.84
C PRO A 107 -8.27 -9.98 20.66
N THR A 108 -7.38 -9.29 19.95
CA THR A 108 -6.55 -8.20 20.48
C THR A 108 -7.11 -6.88 19.97
N VAL A 109 -7.29 -5.90 20.86
CA VAL A 109 -7.61 -4.52 20.45
C VAL A 109 -6.33 -3.73 20.24
N TRP A 110 -6.31 -2.90 19.19
CA TRP A 110 -5.21 -2.01 18.84
C TRP A 110 -5.71 -0.57 18.85
N ILE A 111 -4.96 0.33 19.46
CA ILE A 111 -5.32 1.75 19.59
C ILE A 111 -4.15 2.60 19.11
N GLY A 112 -4.42 3.53 18.19
CA GLY A 112 -3.43 4.46 17.65
C GLY A 112 -3.19 4.27 16.15
N ARG A 113 -2.22 5.00 15.61
CA ARG A 113 -1.84 4.95 14.19
C ARG A 113 -0.35 4.64 14.05
N TRP A 114 0.03 4.10 12.89
CA TRP A 114 1.44 3.93 12.54
C TRP A 114 2.06 5.26 12.09
N ASP A 115 3.27 5.57 12.58
CA ASP A 115 4.05 6.75 12.14
C ASP A 115 5.53 6.57 12.55
N TYR A 116 6.25 5.71 11.82
CA TYR A 116 7.50 5.07 12.27
C TYR A 116 8.61 6.05 12.67
N TYR A 117 8.66 7.22 12.03
CA TYR A 117 9.67 8.25 12.30
C TYR A 117 9.20 9.34 13.28
N ALA A 118 7.95 9.28 13.76
CA ALA A 118 7.44 10.19 14.77
C ALA A 118 7.80 9.73 16.19
N THR A 119 7.47 10.55 17.19
CA THR A 119 7.64 10.19 18.61
C THR A 119 6.73 9.03 19.00
N LEU A 120 5.51 8.99 18.44
CA LEU A 120 4.58 7.89 18.62
C LEU A 120 4.55 7.03 17.37
N THR A 121 5.29 5.93 17.40
CA THR A 121 5.66 5.18 16.20
C THR A 121 4.63 4.14 15.75
N ALA A 122 3.86 3.59 16.69
CA ALA A 122 3.01 2.43 16.48
C ALA A 122 1.71 2.48 17.29
N PRO A 123 0.64 1.85 16.81
CA PRO A 123 -0.52 1.48 17.63
C PRO A 123 -0.11 0.55 18.77
N ARG A 124 -0.81 0.66 19.90
CA ARG A 124 -0.57 -0.20 21.08
C ARG A 124 -1.62 -1.30 21.13
N SER A 125 -1.17 -2.51 21.47
CA SER A 125 -2.00 -3.72 21.50
C SER A 125 -2.40 -4.09 22.93
N TYR A 126 -3.64 -4.54 23.11
CA TYR A 126 -4.16 -5.03 24.37
C TYR A 126 -4.94 -6.33 24.12
N PRO A 127 -4.43 -7.49 24.59
CA PRO A 127 -5.17 -8.75 24.53
C PRO A 127 -6.46 -8.65 25.34
N LEU A 128 -7.57 -9.15 24.79
CA LEU A 128 -8.87 -9.13 25.47
C LEU A 128 -9.19 -10.49 26.09
N LYS A 129 -10.04 -10.49 27.12
CA LYS A 129 -10.65 -11.70 27.70
C LYS A 129 -12.12 -11.80 27.30
N ALA A 130 -12.72 -12.98 27.49
CA ALA A 130 -14.17 -13.13 27.31
C ALA A 130 -14.95 -12.25 28.30
N GLY A 131 -16.10 -11.71 27.87
CA GLY A 131 -16.93 -10.81 28.63
C GLY A 131 -16.35 -9.38 28.72
N ALA A 132 -16.55 -8.73 29.87
CA ALA A 132 -16.22 -7.33 30.06
C ALA A 132 -14.70 -7.05 30.12
N ASN A 133 -14.28 -6.04 29.36
CA ASN A 133 -12.92 -5.51 29.30
C ASN A 133 -12.95 -3.98 29.44
N THR A 134 -11.92 -3.44 30.09
CA THR A 134 -11.64 -2.00 30.15
C THR A 134 -10.20 -1.78 29.73
N VAL A 135 -9.97 -0.98 28.69
CA VAL A 135 -8.65 -0.63 28.17
C VAL A 135 -8.49 0.88 28.24
N THR A 136 -7.42 1.37 28.86
CA THR A 136 -7.10 2.79 28.89
C THR A 136 -5.77 3.02 28.18
N ASP A 137 -5.84 3.68 27.02
CA ASP A 137 -4.67 4.00 26.22
C ASP A 137 -4.21 5.43 26.51
N PRO A 138 -2.92 5.67 26.83
CA PRO A 138 -2.44 7.00 27.23
C PRO A 138 -2.44 8.03 26.10
N HIS A 139 -2.54 7.63 24.83
CA HIS A 139 -2.49 8.54 23.69
C HIS A 139 -3.76 8.51 22.83
N GLY A 140 -4.60 7.49 22.97
CA GLY A 140 -5.79 7.30 22.18
C GLY A 140 -5.50 7.06 20.69
N GLY A 141 -6.54 7.21 19.88
CA GLY A 141 -6.48 7.08 18.42
C GLY A 141 -7.56 6.15 17.85
N PRO A 142 -7.47 5.84 16.55
CA PRO A 142 -8.38 4.89 15.91
C PRO A 142 -8.23 3.50 16.54
N VAL A 143 -9.34 2.76 16.59
CA VAL A 143 -9.44 1.44 17.20
C VAL A 143 -9.54 0.37 16.11
N TYR A 144 -8.73 -0.68 16.23
CA TYR A 144 -8.77 -1.85 15.37
C TYR A 144 -8.82 -3.12 16.21
N PHE A 145 -9.22 -4.22 15.59
CA PHE A 145 -9.04 -5.54 16.16
C PHE A 145 -8.11 -6.39 15.29
N SER A 146 -7.38 -7.31 15.92
CA SER A 146 -6.89 -8.51 15.24
C SER A 146 -7.51 -9.74 15.90
N LEU A 147 -7.77 -10.76 15.09
CA LEU A 147 -8.23 -12.06 15.54
C LEU A 147 -7.47 -13.10 14.72
N GLU A 148 -6.54 -13.80 15.36
CA GLU A 148 -5.66 -14.77 14.71
C GLU A 148 -6.28 -16.16 14.77
N GLY A 149 -6.35 -16.85 13.63
CA GLY A 149 -6.98 -18.16 13.51
C GLY A 149 -7.26 -18.53 12.05
N ASN A 150 -8.19 -19.45 11.83
CA ASN A 150 -8.57 -19.97 10.52
C ASN A 150 -10.10 -19.93 10.32
N GLY A 151 -10.71 -18.77 10.56
CA GLY A 151 -12.14 -18.52 10.33
C GLY A 151 -13.03 -18.50 11.57
N GLU A 152 -12.47 -18.69 12.76
CA GLU A 152 -13.15 -18.53 14.05
C GLU A 152 -13.76 -17.14 14.19
N ARG A 153 -14.81 -17.00 14.97
CA ARG A 153 -15.57 -15.76 15.08
C ARG A 153 -15.58 -15.24 16.50
N ALA A 154 -15.50 -13.92 16.61
CA ALA A 154 -15.76 -13.21 17.84
C ALA A 154 -16.66 -12.00 17.57
N THR A 155 -17.49 -11.66 18.53
CA THR A 155 -18.24 -10.41 18.54
C THR A 155 -17.70 -9.52 19.65
N VAL A 156 -17.42 -8.25 19.35
CA VAL A 156 -17.02 -7.26 20.36
C VAL A 156 -18.03 -6.12 20.38
N ALA A 157 -18.77 -5.97 21.46
CA ALA A 157 -19.69 -4.87 21.66
C ALA A 157 -18.99 -3.70 22.38
N PHE A 158 -19.07 -2.51 21.80
CA PHE A 158 -18.63 -1.26 22.44
C PHE A 158 -19.72 -0.82 23.43
N LYS A 159 -19.40 -0.81 24.74
CA LYS A 159 -20.37 -0.51 25.79
C LYS A 159 -20.47 0.99 26.12
N SER A 160 -19.38 1.73 25.97
CA SER A 160 -19.34 3.21 25.93
C SER A 160 -17.91 3.68 25.64
N ASP A 161 -17.73 4.99 25.46
CA ASP A 161 -16.43 5.70 25.49
C ASP A 161 -15.53 5.55 24.26
N SER A 162 -16.11 5.11 23.13
CA SER A 162 -15.54 5.38 21.80
C SER A 162 -16.44 6.33 21.02
N THR A 163 -15.81 7.16 20.18
CA THR A 163 -16.49 8.12 19.29
C THR A 163 -16.44 7.58 17.86
N PRO A 164 -17.55 7.62 17.10
CA PRO A 164 -17.48 7.37 15.65
C PRO A 164 -16.51 8.35 14.97
N MET A 165 -15.81 7.89 13.94
CA MET A 165 -15.00 8.76 13.07
C MET A 165 -15.52 8.70 11.63
N PRO A 166 -15.23 9.72 10.79
CA PRO A 166 -15.60 9.65 9.38
C PRO A 166 -14.94 8.46 8.68
N VAL A 167 -15.77 7.62 8.05
CA VAL A 167 -15.35 6.46 7.29
C VAL A 167 -16.10 6.39 5.97
N PHE A 168 -15.37 6.20 4.88
CA PHE A 168 -15.91 5.77 3.60
C PHE A 168 -15.59 4.29 3.38
N THR A 169 -16.60 3.44 3.25
CA THR A 169 -16.41 2.02 2.91
C THR A 169 -16.91 1.74 1.50
N LEU A 170 -16.05 1.22 0.63
CA LEU A 170 -16.39 0.92 -0.76
C LEU A 170 -17.60 -0.03 -0.84
N GLY A 171 -18.64 0.39 -1.56
CA GLY A 171 -19.86 -0.38 -1.77
C GLY A 171 -20.85 -0.37 -0.61
N SER A 172 -20.59 0.42 0.45
CA SER A 172 -21.46 0.55 1.62
C SER A 172 -21.79 2.00 1.96
N THR A 173 -20.80 2.91 1.87
CA THR A 173 -20.98 4.33 2.15
C THR A 173 -21.26 5.10 0.86
N GLU A 174 -22.36 5.85 0.84
CA GLU A 174 -22.64 6.84 -0.21
C GLU A 174 -21.81 8.11 0.01
N GLU A 175 -21.37 8.76 -1.07
CA GLU A 175 -20.56 9.99 -0.98
C GLU A 175 -21.25 11.08 -0.16
N THR A 176 -22.57 11.26 -0.32
CA THR A 176 -23.34 12.25 0.45
C THR A 176 -23.33 11.98 1.95
N ASP A 177 -23.32 10.70 2.35
CA ASP A 177 -23.24 10.33 3.76
C ASP A 177 -21.83 10.51 4.30
N PHE A 178 -20.81 10.22 3.48
CA PHE A 178 -19.43 10.51 3.86
C PHE A 178 -19.18 12.02 4.03
N GLN A 179 -19.69 12.87 3.13
CA GLN A 179 -19.64 14.32 3.29
C GLN A 179 -20.32 14.77 4.59
N ARG A 180 -21.50 14.21 4.90
CA ARG A 180 -22.18 14.49 6.17
C ARG A 180 -21.33 14.09 7.38
N GLN A 181 -20.69 12.92 7.35
CA GLN A 181 -19.77 12.50 8.41
C GLN A 181 -18.60 13.49 8.55
N LEU A 182 -17.98 13.90 7.44
CA LEU A 182 -16.92 14.91 7.43
C LEU A 182 -17.39 16.26 7.98
N ASP A 183 -18.63 16.66 7.77
CA ASP A 183 -19.15 17.96 8.25
C ASP A 183 -19.60 17.91 9.73
N THR A 184 -19.97 16.74 10.23
CA THR A 184 -20.59 16.60 11.56
C THR A 184 -19.69 15.97 12.62
N MET A 185 -18.73 15.12 12.24
CA MET A 185 -17.82 14.44 13.17
C MET A 185 -16.48 15.20 13.23
N THR A 186 -16.52 16.44 13.69
CA THR A 186 -15.36 17.36 13.63
C THR A 186 -14.32 17.14 14.72
N ASP A 187 -14.70 16.47 15.82
CA ASP A 187 -13.88 16.34 17.02
C ASP A 187 -12.86 15.20 16.94
N VAL A 188 -12.86 14.43 15.85
CA VAL A 188 -11.92 13.33 15.61
C VAL A 188 -10.86 13.76 14.59
N PRO A 189 -9.56 13.66 14.90
CA PRO A 189 -8.49 14.17 14.03
C PRO A 189 -8.11 13.22 12.88
N VAL A 190 -8.85 12.13 12.69
CA VAL A 190 -8.55 11.04 11.75
C VAL A 190 -9.78 10.69 10.93
N VAL A 191 -9.55 10.33 9.67
CA VAL A 191 -10.55 9.86 8.71
C VAL A 191 -10.02 8.58 8.07
N GLU A 192 -10.89 7.64 7.74
CA GLU A 192 -10.48 6.43 7.02
C GLU A 192 -11.26 6.15 5.74
N LEU A 193 -10.57 5.59 4.75
CA LEU A 193 -11.17 5.01 3.56
C LEU A 193 -10.91 3.49 3.58
N HIS A 194 -11.95 2.68 3.48
CA HIS A 194 -11.87 1.22 3.55
C HIS A 194 -12.22 0.59 2.20
N GLY A 195 -11.24 -0.06 1.60
CA GLY A 195 -11.43 -1.00 0.50
C GLY A 195 -11.55 -2.44 1.01
N PRO A 196 -11.92 -3.39 0.14
CA PRO A 196 -11.97 -4.81 0.48
C PRO A 196 -10.66 -5.35 1.10
N ARG A 197 -9.50 -4.88 0.60
CA ARG A 197 -8.18 -5.30 1.06
C ARG A 197 -7.32 -4.11 1.48
N SER A 198 -7.89 -2.94 1.71
CA SER A 198 -7.11 -1.75 2.05
C SER A 198 -7.73 -0.89 3.14
N ILE A 199 -6.88 -0.30 3.98
CA ILE A 199 -7.22 0.77 4.92
C ILE A 199 -6.35 1.97 4.54
N VAL A 200 -6.97 3.13 4.30
CA VAL A 200 -6.25 4.40 4.13
C VAL A 200 -6.61 5.29 5.30
N THR A 201 -5.67 5.51 6.22
CA THR A 201 -5.84 6.34 7.40
C THR A 201 -5.22 7.71 7.13
N LEU A 202 -6.06 8.74 7.13
CA LEU A 202 -5.68 10.12 6.87
C LEU A 202 -5.84 10.94 8.15
N THR A 203 -5.05 12.01 8.26
CA THR A 203 -5.45 13.11 9.13
C THR A 203 -6.74 13.72 8.58
N ARG A 204 -7.58 14.26 9.47
CA ARG A 204 -8.80 14.93 9.06
C ARG A 204 -8.52 16.10 8.11
N GLU A 205 -7.49 16.90 8.42
CA GLU A 205 -7.07 18.00 7.54
C GLU A 205 -6.67 17.50 6.15
N GLY A 206 -5.93 16.38 6.07
CA GLY A 206 -5.55 15.78 4.80
C GLY A 206 -6.77 15.34 3.98
N ALA A 207 -7.70 14.62 4.61
CA ALA A 207 -8.93 14.17 3.94
C ALA A 207 -9.75 15.36 3.40
N LEU A 208 -9.79 16.49 4.12
CA LEU A 208 -10.53 17.67 3.69
C LEU A 208 -9.95 18.37 2.44
N LEU A 209 -8.66 18.19 2.13
CA LEU A 209 -8.03 18.78 0.94
C LEU A 209 -8.56 18.20 -0.37
N TYR A 210 -8.97 16.93 -0.36
CA TYR A 210 -9.43 16.18 -1.53
C TYR A 210 -10.81 15.56 -1.31
N ARG A 211 -11.63 16.18 -0.43
CA ARG A 211 -12.94 15.64 -0.04
C ARG A 211 -13.94 15.51 -1.19
N ASP A 212 -13.73 16.22 -2.30
CA ASP A 212 -14.62 16.21 -3.47
C ASP A 212 -14.25 15.13 -4.50
N GLU A 213 -13.17 14.37 -4.27
CA GLU A 213 -12.81 13.22 -5.10
C GLU A 213 -13.85 12.09 -4.99
N SER A 214 -13.91 11.23 -6.01
CA SER A 214 -14.68 9.98 -5.89
C SER A 214 -13.88 8.96 -5.09
N HIS A 215 -14.27 8.77 -3.82
CA HIS A 215 -13.65 7.78 -2.93
C HIS A 215 -13.93 6.36 -3.42
N ALA A 216 -15.11 6.13 -4.00
CA ALA A 216 -15.43 4.85 -4.62
C ALA A 216 -14.50 4.52 -5.80
N GLU A 217 -14.26 5.47 -6.72
CA GLU A 217 -13.33 5.25 -7.84
C GLU A 217 -11.88 5.11 -7.38
N LEU A 218 -11.45 5.92 -6.40
CA LEU A 218 -10.13 5.83 -5.80
C LEU A 218 -9.87 4.45 -5.21
N LEU A 219 -10.80 3.93 -4.40
CA LEU A 219 -10.63 2.61 -3.78
C LEU A 219 -10.69 1.48 -4.80
N ARG A 220 -11.51 1.58 -5.86
CA ARG A 220 -11.49 0.60 -6.96
C ARG A 220 -10.16 0.60 -7.71
N LEU A 221 -9.58 1.78 -7.93
CA LEU A 221 -8.25 1.92 -8.53
C LEU A 221 -7.17 1.30 -7.62
N LEU A 222 -7.26 1.49 -6.32
CA LEU A 222 -6.35 0.85 -5.36
C LEU A 222 -6.49 -0.69 -5.37
N GLU A 223 -7.71 -1.22 -5.48
CA GLU A 223 -7.92 -2.67 -5.63
C GLU A 223 -7.33 -3.20 -6.95
N GLN A 224 -7.44 -2.45 -8.06
CA GLN A 224 -6.81 -2.80 -9.34
C GLN A 224 -5.27 -2.87 -9.21
N ILE A 225 -4.66 -1.96 -8.45
CA ILE A 225 -3.22 -1.97 -8.15
C ILE A 225 -2.85 -3.23 -7.36
N ILE A 226 -3.59 -3.52 -6.28
CA ILE A 226 -3.38 -4.72 -5.45
C ILE A 226 -3.53 -6.00 -6.27
N ASP A 227 -4.47 -6.05 -7.21
CA ASP A 227 -4.67 -7.18 -8.12
C ASP A 227 -3.49 -7.38 -9.07
N ALA A 228 -2.95 -6.29 -9.63
CA ALA A 228 -1.78 -6.38 -10.51
C ALA A 228 -0.56 -6.96 -9.78
N GLU A 229 -0.32 -6.53 -8.54
CA GLU A 229 0.78 -7.07 -7.74
C GLU A 229 0.54 -8.52 -7.31
N SER A 230 -0.70 -8.84 -6.91
CA SER A 230 -1.08 -10.22 -6.58
C SER A 230 -0.91 -11.16 -7.79
N ALA A 231 -1.27 -10.70 -8.99
CA ALA A 231 -1.15 -11.46 -10.23
C ALA A 231 0.31 -11.73 -10.58
N ILE A 232 1.19 -10.71 -10.56
CA ILE A 232 2.62 -10.93 -10.88
C ILE A 232 3.34 -11.76 -9.80
N SER A 233 2.89 -11.70 -8.55
CA SER A 233 3.32 -12.62 -7.48
C SER A 233 2.82 -14.06 -7.65
N GLY A 234 1.96 -14.35 -8.63
CA GLY A 234 1.36 -15.68 -8.85
C GLY A 234 0.44 -16.12 -7.71
N LEU A 235 -0.28 -15.19 -7.09
CA LEU A 235 -1.24 -15.47 -6.01
C LEU A 235 -2.62 -15.82 -6.57
N ASP A 236 -2.71 -16.97 -7.23
CA ASP A 236 -3.90 -17.45 -7.96
C ASP A 236 -4.77 -18.44 -7.17
N GLY A 237 -4.36 -18.83 -5.96
CA GLY A 237 -5.08 -19.80 -5.14
C GLY A 237 -5.02 -21.25 -5.62
N SER A 238 -4.20 -21.59 -6.62
CA SER A 238 -4.04 -22.94 -7.16
C SER A 238 -3.53 -23.96 -6.13
N LYS A 239 -2.81 -23.50 -5.11
CA LYS A 239 -2.40 -24.26 -3.91
C LYS A 239 -2.56 -23.39 -2.65
N PRO A 240 -2.61 -23.97 -1.44
CA PRO A 240 -2.64 -23.18 -0.20
C PRO A 240 -1.51 -22.13 -0.10
N VAL A 241 -0.30 -22.46 -0.55
CA VAL A 241 0.87 -21.54 -0.61
C VAL A 241 0.77 -20.48 -1.73
N HIS A 242 -0.27 -20.52 -2.57
CA HIS A 242 -0.50 -19.55 -3.65
C HIS A 242 -1.79 -18.76 -3.46
N ARG A 243 -2.49 -18.95 -2.33
CA ARG A 243 -3.63 -18.10 -2.01
C ARG A 243 -3.17 -16.65 -1.80
N PRO A 244 -3.93 -15.66 -2.29
CA PRO A 244 -3.78 -14.27 -1.86
C PRO A 244 -3.66 -14.18 -0.35
N LYS A 245 -2.89 -13.21 0.12
CA LYS A 245 -2.68 -13.04 1.56
C LYS A 245 -4.00 -12.84 2.30
N ALA A 246 -4.09 -13.39 3.51
CA ALA A 246 -5.09 -12.97 4.46
C ALA A 246 -4.70 -11.60 5.05
N GLY A 247 -5.67 -10.71 5.25
CA GLY A 247 -5.41 -9.36 5.77
C GLY A 247 -5.27 -8.29 4.69
N GLY A 248 -5.31 -7.02 5.12
CA GLY A 248 -5.32 -5.85 4.25
C GLY A 248 -3.94 -5.22 4.06
N TYR A 249 -3.87 -4.22 3.19
CA TYR A 249 -2.76 -3.27 3.07
C TYR A 249 -3.18 -1.98 3.79
N HIS A 250 -2.31 -1.41 4.61
CA HIS A 250 -2.62 -0.21 5.36
C HIS A 250 -1.75 0.92 4.85
N PHE A 251 -2.37 2.01 4.43
CA PHE A 251 -1.70 3.24 4.02
C PHE A 251 -2.00 4.29 5.09
N THR A 252 -0.97 4.95 5.59
CA THR A 252 -1.13 5.97 6.63
C THR A 252 -0.49 7.27 6.20
N GLU A 253 -1.24 8.36 6.33
CA GLU A 253 -0.66 9.70 6.26
C GLU A 253 0.23 9.94 7.49
N VAL A 254 1.53 10.00 7.26
CA VAL A 254 2.55 10.12 8.32
C VAL A 254 3.03 11.56 8.48
N SER A 255 3.43 11.90 9.71
CA SER A 255 3.89 13.25 10.04
C SER A 255 5.37 13.48 9.68
N VAL A 256 6.17 12.41 9.68
CA VAL A 256 7.61 12.50 9.43
C VAL A 256 8.05 11.47 8.40
N VAL A 257 8.83 11.93 7.43
CA VAL A 257 9.62 11.08 6.53
C VAL A 257 11.06 11.58 6.53
N PRO A 258 12.06 10.69 6.37
CA PRO A 258 13.44 11.12 6.18
C PRO A 258 13.57 12.00 4.93
N SER A 259 14.53 12.92 4.94
CA SER A 259 14.79 13.78 3.78
C SER A 259 15.06 12.93 2.53
N GLY A 260 14.38 13.27 1.42
CA GLY A 260 14.48 12.56 0.15
C GLY A 260 13.61 11.29 0.03
N VAL A 261 12.83 10.93 1.06
CA VAL A 261 11.93 9.77 1.04
C VAL A 261 10.51 10.21 0.74
N GLY A 262 9.94 9.74 -0.38
CA GLY A 262 8.59 10.12 -0.83
C GLY A 262 7.46 9.30 -0.20
N ALA A 263 7.75 8.06 0.17
CA ALA A 263 6.90 7.14 0.92
C ALA A 263 7.82 6.05 1.50
N TYR A 264 7.31 5.19 2.39
CA TYR A 264 8.05 4.02 2.88
C TYR A 264 7.12 2.88 3.27
N ALA A 265 7.60 1.65 3.11
CA ALA A 265 6.98 0.44 3.62
C ALA A 265 7.71 -0.10 4.86
N THR A 266 6.96 -0.62 5.82
CA THR A 266 7.49 -1.41 6.93
C THR A 266 6.50 -2.50 7.32
N HIS A 267 6.81 -3.27 8.35
CA HIS A 267 5.88 -4.25 8.89
C HIS A 267 4.56 -3.57 9.31
N GLY A 268 3.46 -4.01 8.70
CA GLY A 268 2.10 -3.61 9.04
C GLY A 268 1.49 -2.54 8.15
N TYR A 269 2.28 -1.65 7.52
CA TYR A 269 1.74 -0.51 6.77
C TYR A 269 2.75 0.16 5.81
N ASN A 270 2.21 1.05 4.98
CA ASN A 270 2.94 2.00 4.13
C ASN A 270 2.66 3.44 4.59
N GLY A 271 3.70 4.24 4.78
CA GLY A 271 3.61 5.64 5.17
C GLY A 271 3.83 6.57 3.98
N PHE A 272 3.00 7.61 3.86
CA PHE A 272 3.20 8.70 2.89
C PHE A 272 3.01 10.07 3.57
N PRO A 273 3.85 11.07 3.26
CA PRO A 273 3.76 12.40 3.86
C PRO A 273 2.68 13.24 3.17
N ARG A 274 2.24 14.32 3.84
CA ARG A 274 1.27 15.30 3.30
C ARG A 274 1.60 15.78 1.87
N ALA A 275 2.88 15.92 1.53
CA ALA A 275 3.33 16.37 0.21
C ALA A 275 3.01 15.39 -0.95
N TYR A 276 2.68 14.14 -0.64
CA TYR A 276 2.32 13.09 -1.60
C TYR A 276 0.84 12.71 -1.53
N LEU A 277 0.05 13.43 -0.71
CA LEU A 277 -1.33 13.10 -0.42
C LEU A 277 -2.21 13.11 -1.68
N ASP A 278 -1.95 14.01 -2.62
CA ASP A 278 -2.66 14.07 -3.91
C ASP A 278 -2.52 12.77 -4.70
N ARG A 279 -1.35 12.12 -4.66
CA ARG A 279 -1.07 10.84 -5.32
C ARG A 279 -1.72 9.66 -4.60
N ALA A 280 -2.11 9.84 -3.33
CA ALA A 280 -2.74 8.82 -2.50
C ALA A 280 -4.27 8.93 -2.44
N THR A 281 -4.81 10.13 -2.66
CA THR A 281 -6.22 10.44 -2.36
C THR A 281 -7.01 11.04 -3.52
N THR A 282 -6.38 11.22 -4.69
CA THR A 282 -7.09 11.61 -5.92
C THR A 282 -7.05 10.49 -6.95
N VAL A 283 -8.12 10.32 -7.72
CA VAL A 283 -8.21 9.27 -8.75
C VAL A 283 -7.14 9.47 -9.81
N GLN A 284 -7.00 10.71 -10.31
CA GLN A 284 -6.02 11.04 -11.34
C GLN A 284 -4.58 11.01 -10.81
N GLY A 285 -4.35 11.48 -9.59
CA GLY A 285 -3.03 11.44 -8.96
C GLY A 285 -2.54 10.01 -8.77
N LEU A 286 -3.37 9.13 -8.23
CA LEU A 286 -3.02 7.71 -8.07
C LEU A 286 -2.79 7.03 -9.43
N ARG A 287 -3.66 7.30 -10.41
CA ARG A 287 -3.58 6.67 -11.74
C ARG A 287 -2.32 7.05 -12.52
N THR A 288 -1.90 8.30 -12.45
CA THR A 288 -0.85 8.85 -13.33
C THR A 288 0.48 9.09 -12.61
N ARG A 289 0.46 9.29 -11.30
CA ARG A 289 1.63 9.65 -10.48
C ARG A 289 1.76 8.79 -9.22
N GLY A 290 1.04 7.67 -9.16
CA GLY A 290 0.99 6.76 -8.01
C GLY A 290 2.22 5.89 -7.78
N TRP A 291 3.31 6.04 -8.56
CA TRP A 291 4.49 5.17 -8.50
C TRP A 291 5.01 4.94 -7.09
N GLY A 292 5.19 6.00 -6.31
CA GLY A 292 5.64 5.86 -4.92
C GLY A 292 4.73 4.95 -4.09
N LEU A 293 3.40 5.04 -4.26
CA LEU A 293 2.48 4.24 -3.47
C LEU A 293 2.53 2.76 -3.81
N TYR A 294 2.41 2.41 -5.08
CA TYR A 294 2.44 1.00 -5.48
C TYR A 294 3.85 0.40 -5.39
N HIS A 295 4.90 1.22 -5.46
CA HIS A 295 6.24 0.80 -5.08
C HIS A 295 6.28 0.32 -3.62
N GLU A 296 5.69 1.05 -2.67
CA GLU A 296 5.64 0.60 -1.27
C GLU A 296 4.84 -0.69 -1.07
N ILE A 297 3.73 -0.87 -1.80
CA ILE A 297 2.99 -2.15 -1.79
C ILE A 297 3.90 -3.28 -2.31
N GLY A 298 4.70 -3.02 -3.34
CA GLY A 298 5.66 -3.97 -3.88
C GLY A 298 6.66 -4.48 -2.84
N HIS A 299 7.08 -3.65 -1.88
CA HIS A 299 7.96 -4.09 -0.78
C HIS A 299 7.30 -5.16 0.12
N LEU A 300 5.97 -5.12 0.26
CA LEU A 300 5.20 -6.16 0.96
C LEU A 300 5.11 -7.45 0.14
N HIS A 301 5.28 -7.39 -1.19
CA HIS A 301 5.29 -8.56 -2.07
C HIS A 301 6.67 -9.17 -2.28
N GLN A 302 7.74 -8.40 -2.14
CA GLN A 302 9.11 -8.86 -2.35
C GLN A 302 9.43 -10.14 -1.57
N GLN A 303 9.81 -11.20 -2.30
CA GLN A 303 10.23 -12.44 -1.67
C GLN A 303 11.68 -12.38 -1.23
N PHE A 304 11.93 -12.85 -0.01
CA PHE A 304 13.21 -12.72 0.65
C PHE A 304 14.31 -13.55 -0.02
N ALA A 305 13.95 -14.72 -0.56
CA ALA A 305 14.85 -15.71 -1.13
C ALA A 305 15.76 -15.21 -2.27
N TYR A 306 15.28 -14.28 -3.09
CA TYR A 306 16.03 -13.71 -4.21
C TYR A 306 16.15 -12.19 -4.14
N LYS A 307 16.05 -11.60 -2.93
CA LYS A 307 16.22 -10.16 -2.69
C LYS A 307 17.56 -9.84 -2.02
N PRO A 308 18.70 -9.78 -2.74
CA PRO A 308 19.95 -9.25 -2.21
C PRO A 308 19.78 -7.86 -1.61
N ALA A 309 20.62 -7.48 -0.64
CA ALA A 309 20.51 -6.18 0.04
C ALA A 309 20.52 -5.00 -0.96
N GLY A 310 21.46 -5.03 -1.92
CA GLY A 310 21.60 -4.01 -2.98
C GLY A 310 20.49 -4.01 -4.03
N MET A 311 19.55 -4.94 -3.97
CA MET A 311 18.40 -5.04 -4.88
C MET A 311 17.06 -4.71 -4.21
N THR A 312 17.06 -4.26 -2.95
CA THR A 312 15.81 -3.92 -2.22
C THR A 312 14.99 -2.87 -2.98
N GLU A 313 15.62 -1.81 -3.49
CA GLU A 313 14.95 -0.76 -4.29
C GLU A 313 14.83 -1.12 -5.79
N VAL A 314 15.21 -2.34 -6.18
CA VAL A 314 15.19 -2.79 -7.57
C VAL A 314 14.12 -3.84 -7.79
N THR A 315 14.13 -4.96 -7.04
CA THR A 315 13.16 -6.05 -7.25
C THR A 315 11.73 -5.64 -6.88
N VAL A 316 11.57 -4.63 -6.03
CA VAL A 316 10.26 -4.00 -5.75
C VAL A 316 9.62 -3.47 -7.03
N ASN A 317 10.41 -3.01 -8.00
CA ASN A 317 9.90 -2.44 -9.22
C ASN A 317 9.46 -3.47 -10.27
N ILE A 318 9.62 -4.78 -10.00
CA ILE A 318 8.90 -5.82 -10.75
C ILE A 318 7.39 -5.59 -10.61
N TYR A 319 6.94 -5.34 -9.38
CA TYR A 319 5.55 -5.04 -9.04
C TYR A 319 5.12 -3.68 -9.60
N SER A 320 5.95 -2.64 -9.43
CA SER A 320 5.69 -1.30 -9.96
C SER A 320 5.47 -1.27 -11.48
N LEU A 321 6.30 -2.01 -12.24
CA LEU A 321 6.13 -2.12 -13.69
C LEU A 321 4.85 -2.90 -14.06
N ALA A 322 4.48 -3.93 -13.28
CA ALA A 322 3.22 -4.66 -13.48
C ALA A 322 2.01 -3.74 -13.30
N VAL A 323 2.05 -2.88 -12.28
CA VAL A 323 1.01 -1.87 -12.04
C VAL A 323 0.96 -0.86 -13.18
N GLN A 324 2.09 -0.34 -13.68
CA GLN A 324 2.09 0.54 -14.85
C GLN A 324 1.38 -0.11 -16.05
N ARG A 325 1.70 -1.38 -16.35
CA ARG A 325 1.03 -2.14 -17.42
C ARG A 325 -0.47 -2.28 -17.16
N ALA A 326 -0.88 -2.66 -15.95
CA ALA A 326 -2.28 -2.83 -15.59
C ALA A 326 -3.08 -1.52 -15.67
N LEU A 327 -2.43 -0.38 -15.46
CA LEU A 327 -3.02 0.95 -15.57
C LEU A 327 -2.91 1.57 -16.97
N GLY A 328 -2.30 0.89 -17.94
CA GLY A 328 -2.05 1.40 -19.29
C GLY A 328 -1.05 2.57 -19.34
N GLN A 329 -0.17 2.66 -18.35
CA GLN A 329 0.87 3.70 -18.26
C GLN A 329 2.11 3.28 -19.06
N PRO A 330 2.85 4.24 -19.66
CA PRO A 330 4.15 3.95 -20.24
C PRO A 330 5.12 3.48 -19.16
N SER A 331 5.99 2.53 -19.54
CA SER A 331 7.05 2.00 -18.67
C SER A 331 8.03 3.10 -18.29
N ASN A 332 8.36 3.22 -17.00
CA ASN A 332 9.44 4.13 -16.56
C ASN A 332 10.81 3.76 -17.14
N LEU A 333 10.99 2.53 -17.63
CA LEU A 333 12.20 2.12 -18.34
C LEU A 333 12.32 2.69 -19.76
N LEU A 334 11.26 3.33 -20.28
CA LEU A 334 11.28 4.05 -21.55
C LEU A 334 11.46 5.57 -21.38
N THR A 335 11.47 6.07 -20.14
CA THR A 335 11.72 7.48 -19.85
C THR A 335 13.18 7.82 -20.16
N ALA A 336 13.38 8.70 -21.15
CA ALA A 336 14.72 9.19 -21.49
C ALA A 336 15.24 10.14 -20.40
N ASP A 337 16.50 9.95 -20.02
CA ASP A 337 17.22 10.91 -19.21
C ASP A 337 17.41 12.22 -20.00
N PRO A 338 17.02 13.40 -19.47
CA PRO A 338 17.07 14.65 -20.23
C PRO A 338 18.49 15.09 -20.64
N ALA A 339 19.53 14.66 -19.93
CA ALA A 339 20.91 15.07 -20.21
C ALA A 339 21.54 14.20 -21.31
N THR A 340 21.22 12.91 -21.34
CA THR A 340 21.81 11.95 -22.30
C THR A 340 20.90 11.62 -23.48
N GLY A 341 19.58 11.84 -23.34
CA GLY A 341 18.57 11.40 -24.30
C GLY A 341 18.35 9.89 -24.34
N LEU A 342 19.00 9.14 -23.45
CA LEU A 342 18.93 7.67 -23.41
C LEU A 342 17.95 7.22 -22.33
N ASN A 343 17.14 6.22 -22.65
CA ASN A 343 16.36 5.50 -21.63
C ASN A 343 17.22 4.42 -20.95
N PRO A 344 16.79 3.87 -19.80
CA PRO A 344 17.51 2.82 -19.07
C PRO A 344 17.96 1.60 -19.90
N PHE A 345 17.19 1.15 -20.89
CA PHE A 345 17.62 0.05 -21.76
C PHE A 345 18.84 0.45 -22.60
N GLN A 346 18.80 1.65 -23.18
CA GLN A 346 19.87 2.17 -24.03
C GLN A 346 21.13 2.49 -23.23
N SER A 347 20.98 3.15 -22.08
CA SER A 347 22.12 3.55 -21.24
C SER A 347 22.82 2.34 -20.61
N ALA A 348 22.07 1.30 -20.21
CA ALA A 348 22.65 0.07 -19.71
C ALA A 348 23.40 -0.71 -20.80
N ARG A 349 22.82 -0.84 -22.01
CA ARG A 349 23.44 -1.56 -23.13
C ARG A 349 24.79 -0.97 -23.54
N ALA A 350 24.96 0.35 -23.44
CA ALA A 350 26.21 1.02 -23.74
C ALA A 350 27.38 0.62 -22.81
N LYS A 351 27.10 -0.03 -21.67
CA LYS A 351 28.11 -0.45 -20.68
C LYS A 351 28.55 -1.90 -20.84
N PHE A 352 27.90 -2.69 -21.68
CA PHE A 352 28.23 -4.10 -21.81
C PHE A 352 29.64 -4.29 -22.38
N GLY A 353 30.40 -5.22 -21.77
CA GLY A 353 31.77 -5.54 -22.19
C GLY A 353 32.83 -4.51 -21.81
N THR A 354 32.51 -3.46 -21.05
CA THR A 354 33.54 -2.52 -20.55
C THR A 354 34.37 -3.15 -19.43
N ASP A 355 35.66 -2.82 -19.37
CA ASP A 355 36.55 -3.30 -18.30
C ASP A 355 36.03 -2.93 -16.90
N GLY A 356 36.05 -3.90 -15.99
CA GLY A 356 35.62 -3.71 -14.60
C GLY A 356 34.10 -3.58 -14.39
N LEU A 357 33.29 -3.92 -15.39
CA LEU A 357 31.83 -3.95 -15.29
C LEU A 357 31.37 -4.84 -14.12
N THR A 358 30.56 -4.29 -13.22
CA THR A 358 29.91 -5.04 -12.15
C THR A 358 28.47 -4.60 -11.99
N TYR A 359 27.56 -5.55 -11.78
CA TYR A 359 26.13 -5.25 -11.68
C TYR A 359 25.82 -4.17 -10.62
N GLU A 360 26.45 -4.29 -9.45
CA GLU A 360 26.12 -3.43 -8.31
C GLU A 360 26.63 -2.00 -8.45
N LYS A 361 27.78 -1.79 -9.10
CA LYS A 361 28.45 -0.48 -9.13
C LYS A 361 28.29 0.26 -10.45
N SER A 362 28.18 -0.48 -11.56
CA SER A 362 28.17 0.12 -12.89
C SER A 362 26.80 0.57 -13.37
N PHE A 363 25.72 0.04 -12.78
CA PHE A 363 24.35 0.34 -13.18
C PHE A 363 23.58 1.16 -12.12
N GLY A 364 22.84 2.16 -12.59
CA GLY A 364 21.87 2.93 -11.79
C GLY A 364 20.63 2.10 -11.44
N ALA A 365 19.75 2.64 -10.57
CA ALA A 365 18.59 1.90 -10.06
C ALA A 365 17.65 1.39 -11.17
N TYR A 366 17.32 2.23 -12.16
CA TYR A 366 16.49 1.82 -13.30
C TYR A 366 17.23 0.89 -14.26
N GLU A 367 18.53 1.08 -14.47
CA GLU A 367 19.33 0.16 -15.30
C GLU A 367 19.42 -1.24 -14.68
N LYS A 368 19.50 -1.34 -13.35
CA LYS A 368 19.41 -2.62 -12.61
C LYS A 368 18.03 -3.28 -12.75
N LEU A 369 16.98 -2.51 -13.00
CA LEU A 369 15.65 -3.08 -13.24
C LEU A 369 15.50 -3.67 -14.64
N VAL A 370 16.26 -3.18 -15.63
CA VAL A 370 16.24 -3.66 -17.02
C VAL A 370 16.38 -5.18 -17.15
N PRO A 371 17.38 -5.86 -16.56
CA PRO A 371 17.50 -7.31 -16.71
C PRO A 371 16.29 -8.06 -16.17
N LEU A 372 15.66 -7.56 -15.10
CA LEU A 372 14.46 -8.18 -14.53
C LEU A 372 13.27 -8.05 -15.49
N ARG A 373 13.14 -6.91 -16.18
CA ARG A 373 12.13 -6.73 -17.23
C ARG A 373 12.44 -7.58 -18.47
N GLN A 374 13.69 -7.69 -18.86
CA GLN A 374 14.12 -8.48 -20.02
C GLN A 374 13.83 -9.97 -19.87
N LEU A 375 13.91 -10.52 -18.65
CA LEU A 375 13.48 -11.90 -18.38
C LEU A 375 11.98 -12.10 -18.65
N GLU A 376 11.15 -11.13 -18.25
CA GLU A 376 9.71 -11.16 -18.55
C GLU A 376 9.44 -11.02 -20.05
N LEU A 377 10.15 -10.12 -20.74
CA LEU A 377 10.04 -9.94 -22.19
C LEU A 377 10.45 -11.21 -22.96
N ALA A 378 11.49 -11.92 -22.51
CA ALA A 378 12.00 -13.12 -23.18
C ALA A 378 11.13 -14.36 -22.96
N PHE A 379 10.55 -14.50 -21.76
CA PHE A 379 9.88 -15.73 -21.32
C PHE A 379 8.37 -15.57 -21.05
N GLY A 380 7.83 -14.39 -21.38
CA GLY A 380 6.42 -14.04 -21.33
C GLY A 380 5.92 -13.68 -19.93
N ASP A 381 4.69 -13.16 -19.88
CA ASP A 381 4.04 -12.61 -18.68
C ASP A 381 3.92 -13.63 -17.52
N SER A 382 4.00 -14.92 -17.81
CA SER A 382 3.97 -15.98 -16.80
C SER A 382 5.31 -16.19 -16.08
N PHE A 383 6.40 -15.57 -16.53
CA PHE A 383 7.75 -15.75 -15.98
C PHE A 383 7.79 -15.46 -14.48
N TRP A 384 7.45 -14.24 -14.07
CA TRP A 384 7.45 -13.86 -12.67
C TRP A 384 6.44 -14.66 -11.83
N PRO A 385 5.16 -14.84 -12.24
CA PRO A 385 4.24 -15.70 -11.51
C PRO A 385 4.77 -17.13 -11.27
N ARG A 386 5.41 -17.75 -12.27
CA ARG A 386 6.01 -19.09 -12.13
C ARG A 386 7.20 -19.09 -11.17
N LEU A 387 8.07 -18.08 -11.26
CA LEU A 387 9.20 -17.93 -10.35
C LEU A 387 8.76 -17.76 -8.90
N HIS A 388 7.83 -16.83 -8.63
CA HIS A 388 7.34 -16.61 -7.27
C HIS A 388 6.68 -17.85 -6.68
N ARG A 389 5.90 -18.60 -7.48
CA ARG A 389 5.30 -19.86 -7.05
C ARG A 389 6.36 -20.90 -6.72
N LEU A 390 7.35 -21.11 -7.59
CA LEU A 390 8.41 -22.09 -7.38
C LEU A 390 9.21 -21.78 -6.09
N VAL A 391 9.52 -20.51 -5.85
CA VAL A 391 10.18 -20.07 -4.60
C VAL A 391 9.32 -20.35 -3.36
N ARG A 392 7.99 -20.15 -3.41
CA ARG A 392 7.09 -20.48 -2.28
C ARG A 392 6.98 -21.98 -2.03
N GLU A 393 6.97 -22.78 -3.09
CA GLU A 393 6.86 -24.23 -2.98
C GLU A 393 8.11 -24.84 -2.36
N GLU A 394 9.29 -24.37 -2.76
CA GLU A 394 10.56 -24.88 -2.24
C GLU A 394 10.96 -24.24 -0.90
N ASN A 395 10.48 -23.02 -0.64
CA ASN A 395 10.72 -22.24 0.56
C ASN A 395 12.19 -22.31 1.04
N PRO A 396 13.15 -21.91 0.20
CA PRO A 396 14.56 -22.03 0.54
C PRO A 396 14.89 -21.18 1.76
N GLN A 397 15.75 -21.71 2.63
CA GLN A 397 16.27 -20.92 3.74
C GLN A 397 17.04 -19.72 3.19
N SER A 398 16.81 -18.54 3.77
CA SER A 398 17.44 -17.30 3.34
C SER A 398 17.72 -16.41 4.54
N ASP A 399 18.92 -15.88 4.62
CA ASP A 399 19.34 -14.89 5.61
C ASP A 399 19.54 -13.52 4.93
N SER A 400 19.09 -12.46 5.61
CA SER A 400 19.36 -11.06 5.24
C SER A 400 20.83 -10.75 4.99
N SER A 401 21.74 -11.43 5.68
CA SER A 401 23.17 -11.21 5.55
C SER A 401 23.78 -11.89 4.30
N ASP A 402 23.10 -12.88 3.73
CA ASP A 402 23.59 -13.70 2.62
C ASP A 402 23.17 -13.12 1.26
N SER A 403 23.78 -12.00 0.86
CA SER A 403 23.50 -11.41 -0.46
C SER A 403 23.98 -12.29 -1.62
N ALA A 404 25.09 -13.01 -1.45
CA ALA A 404 25.63 -13.89 -2.49
C ALA A 404 24.68 -15.05 -2.81
N GLY A 405 24.17 -15.74 -1.77
CA GLY A 405 23.19 -16.81 -1.91
C GLY A 405 21.89 -16.35 -2.57
N ARG A 406 21.48 -15.09 -2.37
CA ARG A 406 20.27 -14.53 -3.01
C ARG A 406 20.46 -14.17 -4.47
N TYR A 407 21.63 -13.67 -4.86
CA TYR A 407 21.96 -13.49 -6.27
C TYR A 407 22.01 -14.84 -6.99
N ARG A 408 22.63 -15.85 -6.36
CA ARG A 408 22.60 -17.24 -6.83
C ARG A 408 21.17 -17.76 -6.96
N ALA A 409 20.33 -17.58 -5.94
CA ALA A 409 18.93 -18.00 -5.98
C ALA A 409 18.17 -17.34 -7.14
N LEU A 410 18.33 -16.02 -7.35
CA LEU A 410 17.73 -15.32 -8.49
C LEU A 410 18.09 -15.98 -9.82
N ALA A 411 19.39 -16.23 -10.05
CA ALA A 411 19.86 -16.82 -11.29
C ALA A 411 19.37 -18.26 -11.51
N LEU A 412 19.37 -19.08 -10.46
CA LEU A 412 18.91 -20.48 -10.52
C LEU A 412 17.41 -20.59 -10.75
N TYR A 413 16.60 -19.87 -9.97
CA TYR A 413 15.15 -19.87 -10.15
C TYR A 413 14.75 -19.30 -11.50
N ALA A 414 15.40 -18.23 -11.97
CA ALA A 414 15.19 -17.70 -13.30
C ALA A 414 15.50 -18.73 -14.40
N SER A 415 16.64 -19.40 -14.32
CA SER A 415 17.07 -20.41 -15.31
C SER A 415 16.11 -21.60 -15.34
N ARG A 416 15.68 -22.09 -14.17
CA ARG A 416 14.73 -23.19 -14.04
C ARG A 416 13.35 -22.86 -14.59
N VAL A 417 12.84 -21.65 -14.32
CA VAL A 417 11.51 -21.21 -14.81
C VAL A 417 11.52 -20.88 -16.29
N ALA A 418 12.62 -20.31 -16.79
CA ALA A 418 12.84 -20.11 -18.21
C ALA A 418 13.07 -21.44 -18.95
N GLU A 419 13.47 -22.49 -18.24
CA GLU A 419 13.98 -23.74 -18.80
C GLU A 419 15.12 -23.49 -19.79
N ARG A 420 15.96 -22.50 -19.50
CA ARG A 420 17.08 -22.06 -20.34
C ARG A 420 18.31 -21.77 -19.49
N ASP A 421 19.47 -21.97 -20.08
CA ASP A 421 20.74 -21.55 -19.51
C ASP A 421 20.89 -20.03 -19.58
N LEU A 422 20.73 -19.35 -18.44
CA LEU A 422 20.90 -17.90 -18.30
C LEU A 422 22.28 -17.50 -17.78
N THR A 423 23.26 -18.40 -17.82
CA THR A 423 24.62 -18.14 -17.31
C THR A 423 25.24 -16.93 -17.99
N ASP A 424 25.25 -16.87 -19.33
CA ASP A 424 25.81 -15.73 -20.08
C ASP A 424 25.04 -14.42 -19.81
N PHE A 425 23.73 -14.50 -19.61
CA PHE A 425 22.89 -13.34 -19.28
C PHE A 425 23.28 -12.73 -17.94
N PHE A 426 23.34 -13.54 -16.87
CA PHE A 426 23.65 -13.05 -15.53
C PHE A 426 25.13 -12.71 -15.36
N LEU A 427 26.05 -13.59 -15.77
CA LEU A 427 27.47 -13.47 -15.42
C LEU A 427 28.24 -12.57 -16.38
N THR A 428 27.97 -12.68 -17.69
CA THR A 428 28.78 -12.03 -18.73
C THR A 428 28.18 -10.69 -19.12
N THR A 429 26.88 -10.65 -19.42
CA THR A 429 26.23 -9.45 -19.95
C THR A 429 25.91 -8.44 -18.85
N TRP A 430 25.20 -8.90 -17.83
CA TRP A 430 24.78 -8.04 -16.71
C TRP A 430 25.74 -8.03 -15.53
N ALA A 431 26.77 -8.88 -15.53
CA ALA A 431 27.83 -8.94 -14.53
C ALA A 431 27.33 -9.07 -13.07
N PHE A 432 26.29 -9.88 -12.85
CA PHE A 432 25.78 -10.20 -11.52
C PHE A 432 26.87 -10.91 -10.69
N PRO A 433 26.97 -10.62 -9.37
CA PRO A 433 27.99 -11.20 -8.50
C PRO A 433 27.63 -12.63 -8.08
N ILE A 434 27.54 -13.53 -9.05
CA ILE A 434 27.31 -14.96 -8.82
C ILE A 434 28.64 -15.63 -8.45
N ASP A 435 28.66 -16.24 -7.26
CA ASP A 435 29.82 -16.93 -6.71
C ASP A 435 30.14 -18.25 -7.43
N ALA A 436 31.28 -18.87 -7.10
CA ALA A 436 31.73 -20.10 -7.75
C ALA A 436 30.73 -21.26 -7.56
N GLN A 437 30.06 -21.31 -6.41
CA GLN A 437 29.02 -22.30 -6.14
C GLN A 437 27.83 -22.12 -7.10
N GLY A 438 27.30 -20.90 -7.23
CA GLY A 438 26.20 -20.60 -8.13
C GLY A 438 26.54 -20.89 -9.60
N ARG A 439 27.79 -20.66 -10.02
CA ARG A 439 28.26 -21.02 -11.38
C ARG A 439 28.23 -22.53 -11.61
N ALA A 440 28.70 -23.31 -10.63
CA ALA A 440 28.66 -24.76 -10.70
C ALA A 440 27.21 -25.29 -10.72
N GLU A 441 26.34 -24.73 -9.89
CA GLU A 441 24.92 -25.11 -9.83
C GLU A 441 24.17 -24.76 -11.13
N LEU A 442 24.41 -23.59 -11.72
CA LEU A 442 23.86 -23.21 -13.03
C LEU A 442 24.30 -24.18 -14.13
N ALA A 443 25.59 -24.50 -14.20
CA ALA A 443 26.13 -25.45 -15.18
C ALA A 443 25.53 -26.85 -15.01
N ALA A 444 25.30 -27.28 -13.76
CA ALA A 444 24.71 -28.58 -13.45
C ALA A 444 23.25 -28.72 -13.89
N LEU A 445 22.52 -27.62 -14.17
CA LEU A 445 21.15 -27.69 -14.67
C LEU A 445 21.08 -28.29 -16.09
N GLY A 446 22.15 -28.23 -16.88
CA GLY A 446 22.21 -28.85 -18.22
C GLY A 446 21.16 -28.31 -19.21
N LEU A 447 20.75 -27.05 -19.06
CA LEU A 447 19.66 -26.44 -19.83
C LEU A 447 20.15 -25.96 -21.21
N PRO A 448 19.26 -25.94 -22.23
CA PRO A 448 19.61 -25.37 -23.53
C PRO A 448 19.72 -23.84 -23.47
N LYS A 449 20.50 -23.25 -24.37
CA LYS A 449 20.60 -21.79 -24.50
C LYS A 449 19.26 -21.15 -24.92
N PRO A 450 18.97 -19.90 -24.52
CA PRO A 450 17.83 -19.15 -25.00
C PRO A 450 17.81 -19.05 -26.53
N SER A 451 16.62 -19.11 -27.14
CA SER A 451 16.44 -18.93 -28.59
C SER A 451 16.61 -17.48 -29.06
N VAL A 452 16.46 -16.54 -28.12
CA VAL A 452 16.70 -15.10 -28.29
C VAL A 452 17.56 -14.68 -27.11
N ASP A 453 18.55 -13.83 -27.34
CA ASP A 453 19.33 -13.22 -26.25
C ASP A 453 18.44 -12.25 -25.46
N PRO A 454 18.07 -12.57 -24.20
CA PRO A 454 17.18 -11.71 -23.41
C PRO A 454 17.74 -10.31 -23.23
N ALA A 455 19.07 -10.14 -23.20
CA ALA A 455 19.70 -8.85 -22.96
C ALA A 455 19.50 -7.83 -24.11
N THR A 456 18.98 -8.27 -25.25
CA THR A 456 18.71 -7.42 -26.42
C THR A 456 17.28 -6.86 -26.45
N LEU A 457 16.38 -7.35 -25.58
CA LEU A 457 14.96 -6.99 -25.58
C LEU A 457 14.71 -5.64 -24.90
N THR A 458 13.68 -4.95 -25.36
CA THR A 458 13.19 -3.66 -24.84
C THR A 458 11.66 -3.63 -24.89
N ASP A 459 11.05 -2.74 -24.11
CA ASP A 459 9.58 -2.56 -24.01
C ASP A 459 8.95 -1.96 -25.28
#